data_AF-A0A1Q6XI50-F1
#
_entry.id   AF-A0A1Q6XI50-F1
#
_cell.length_a   1.000
_cell.length_b   1.000
_cell.length_c   1.000
_cell.angle_alpha   90.00
_cell.angle_beta   90.00
_cell.angle_gamma   90.00
#
_symmetry.space_group_name_H-M   'P 1'
#
loop_
_entity.id
_entity.type
_entity.pdbx_description
1 polymer ?
#
loop_
_entity_poly.entity_id
_entity_poly.type
_entity_poly.pdbx_seq_one_letter_code
_entity_poly.pdbx_strand_id
1 'polypeptide(L)'
;MGQEVSISLQAVKTKVYKLIDALIEGAKTETEVQESIRRWWKLIHPADRAVAQKYLELVLQRSNACLEAMNDGLQTVSESRVVVAPIPAKTPKLHPVSNQPQISSLL
;
A
#
# COMPACT_ATOMS: atom_id res chain seq x y z
N MET A 1 26.71 -1.95 36.57
CA MET A 1 27.01 -2.69 35.32
C MET A 1 26.16 -2.09 34.22
N GLY A 2 26.75 -1.66 33.11
CA GLY A 2 25.97 -1.28 31.93
C GLY A 2 25.47 -2.53 31.20
N GLN A 3 24.23 -2.53 30.71
CA GLN A 3 23.74 -3.61 29.86
C GLN A 3 24.19 -3.35 28.42
N GLU A 4 25.34 -3.91 28.05
CA GLU A 4 25.86 -3.83 26.68
C GLU A 4 24.96 -4.68 25.76
N VAL A 5 24.23 -4.00 24.87
CA VAL A 5 23.26 -4.65 23.99
C VAL A 5 23.98 -5.29 22.81
N SER A 6 24.27 -6.58 22.89
CA SER A 6 24.82 -7.37 21.78
C SER A 6 23.91 -7.26 20.54
N ILE A 7 24.41 -6.62 19.49
CA ILE A 7 23.61 -6.31 18.30
C ILE A 7 23.44 -7.55 17.43
N SER A 8 22.20 -8.04 17.36
CA SER A 8 21.78 -9.11 16.46
C SER A 8 20.61 -8.67 15.59
N LEU A 9 20.48 -9.27 14.40
CA LEU A 9 19.37 -9.02 13.49
C LEU A 9 17.99 -9.24 14.15
N GLN A 10 17.87 -10.22 15.05
CA GLN A 10 16.62 -10.47 15.79
C GLN A 10 16.33 -9.37 16.83
N ALA A 11 17.35 -8.82 17.50
CA ALA A 11 17.17 -7.69 18.42
C ALA A 11 16.68 -6.44 17.67
N VAL A 12 17.28 -6.14 16.51
CA VAL A 12 16.85 -5.02 15.65
C VAL A 12 15.44 -5.25 15.09
N LYS A 13 15.13 -6.44 14.56
CA LYS A 13 13.78 -6.81 14.10
C LYS A 13 12.73 -6.62 15.21
N THR A 14 13.02 -7.10 16.42
CA THR A 14 12.13 -6.97 17.58
C THR A 14 11.93 -5.51 17.99
N LYS A 15 12.98 -4.68 17.90
CA LYS A 15 12.91 -3.24 18.19
C LYS A 15 12.06 -2.48 17.16
N VAL A 16 12.17 -2.83 15.87
CA VAL A 16 11.39 -2.20 14.79
C VAL A 16 9.92 -2.64 14.86
N TYR A 17 9.64 -3.94 14.99
CA TYR A 17 8.26 -4.44 14.97
C TYR A 17 7.46 -3.87 16.15
N LYS A 18 8.01 -3.89 17.38
CA LYS A 18 7.40 -3.24 18.56
C LYS A 18 7.23 -1.72 18.47
N LEU A 19 7.73 -1.07 17.42
CA LEU A 19 7.48 0.34 17.12
C LEU A 19 6.46 0.53 16.00
N ILE A 20 6.37 -0.42 15.07
CA ILE A 20 5.29 -0.50 14.09
C ILE A 20 3.98 -0.85 14.82
N ASP A 21 3.99 -1.90 15.64
CA ASP A 21 2.84 -2.34 16.45
C ASP A 21 2.27 -1.16 17.27
N ALA A 22 3.11 -0.53 18.09
CA ALA A 22 2.71 0.58 18.96
C ALA A 22 2.27 1.86 18.22
N LEU A 23 2.64 2.03 16.93
CA LEU A 23 2.16 3.13 16.10
C LEU A 23 0.79 2.80 15.48
N ILE A 24 0.61 1.55 15.02
CA ILE A 24 -0.66 1.03 14.50
C ILE A 24 -1.75 0.98 15.59
N GLU A 25 -1.37 0.59 16.82
CA GLU A 25 -2.24 0.60 18.01
C GLU A 25 -2.57 2.02 18.51
N GLY A 26 -1.96 3.07 17.96
CA GLY A 26 -2.09 4.44 18.45
C GLY A 26 -1.44 4.69 19.82
N ALA A 27 -0.73 3.69 20.37
CA ALA A 27 -0.05 3.76 21.66
C ALA A 27 1.20 4.67 21.65
N LYS A 28 1.65 5.11 20.46
CA LYS A 28 2.71 6.11 20.23
C LYS A 28 2.43 6.96 19.01
N THR A 29 2.78 8.24 19.12
CA THR A 29 2.91 9.14 17.96
C THR A 29 4.19 8.87 17.17
N GLU A 30 4.24 9.34 15.91
CA GLU A 30 5.45 9.29 15.08
C GLU A 30 6.67 9.94 15.77
N THR A 31 6.47 11.06 16.47
CA THR A 31 7.50 11.76 17.25
C THR A 31 8.09 10.87 18.34
N GLU A 32 7.26 10.08 19.04
CA GLU A 32 7.70 9.13 20.05
C GLU A 32 8.38 7.89 19.45
N VAL A 33 7.99 7.47 18.25
CA VAL A 33 8.70 6.42 17.50
C VAL A 33 10.11 6.90 17.12
N GLN A 34 10.24 8.12 16.57
CA GLN A 34 11.52 8.75 16.27
C GLN A 34 12.40 8.87 17.53
N GLU A 35 11.84 9.38 18.64
CA GLU A 35 12.54 9.48 19.92
C GLU A 35 12.96 8.12 20.49
N SER A 36 12.10 7.11 20.36
CA SER A 36 12.39 5.73 20.76
C SER A 36 13.55 5.12 19.96
N ILE A 37 13.70 5.47 18.68
CA ILE A 37 14.87 5.10 17.87
C ILE A 37 16.11 5.90 18.30
N ARG A 38 16.02 7.24 18.41
CA ARG A 38 17.16 8.10 18.82
C ARG A 38 17.72 7.72 20.20
N ARG A 39 16.86 7.36 21.16
CA ARG A 39 17.26 6.91 22.50
C ARG A 39 17.88 5.52 22.47
N TRP A 40 17.31 4.59 21.71
CA TRP A 40 17.90 3.24 21.54
C TRP A 40 19.26 3.29 20.84
N TRP A 41 19.43 4.11 19.80
CA TRP A 41 20.70 4.28 19.09
C TRP A 41 21.84 4.77 20.00
N LYS A 42 21.53 5.61 21.00
CA LYS A 42 22.49 6.06 22.02
C LYS A 42 22.97 4.94 22.96
N LEU A 43 22.20 3.85 23.11
CA LEU A 43 22.57 2.67 23.89
C LEU A 43 23.42 1.68 23.09
N ILE A 44 23.55 1.85 21.77
CA ILE A 44 24.38 0.99 20.92
C ILE A 44 25.85 1.40 21.08
N HIS A 45 26.64 0.43 21.53
CA HIS A 45 28.10 0.56 21.69
C HIS A 45 28.74 0.98 20.34
N PRO A 46 29.71 1.92 20.31
CA PRO A 46 30.14 2.55 19.06
C PRO A 46 30.66 1.59 17.98
N ALA A 47 31.33 0.49 18.36
CA ALA A 47 31.84 -0.49 17.40
C ALA A 47 30.73 -1.22 16.63
N ASP A 48 29.60 -1.48 17.28
CA ASP A 48 28.49 -2.26 16.74
C ASP A 48 27.56 -1.44 15.84
N ARG A 49 27.71 -0.10 15.79
CA ARG A 49 26.80 0.80 15.07
C ARG A 49 26.72 0.52 13.57
N ALA A 50 27.82 0.16 12.92
CA ALA A 50 27.81 -0.20 11.50
C ALA A 50 26.98 -1.46 11.23
N VAL A 51 27.03 -2.44 12.14
CA VAL A 51 26.23 -3.68 12.08
C VAL A 51 24.76 -3.37 12.40
N ALA A 52 24.50 -2.54 13.40
CA ALA A 52 23.15 -2.09 13.77
C ALA A 52 22.47 -1.33 12.65
N GLN A 53 23.18 -0.43 11.96
CA GLN A 53 22.67 0.32 10.81
C GLN A 53 22.25 -0.65 9.70
N LYS A 54 23.16 -1.54 9.28
CA LYS A 54 22.92 -2.53 8.22
C LYS A 54 21.73 -3.44 8.52
N TYR A 55 21.55 -3.84 9.78
CA TYR A 55 20.38 -4.63 10.19
C TYR A 55 19.09 -3.79 10.25
N LEU A 56 19.16 -2.51 10.63
CA LEU A 56 18.00 -1.62 10.65
C LEU A 56 17.51 -1.32 9.22
N GLU A 57 18.43 -0.97 8.32
CA GLU A 57 18.17 -0.75 6.89
C GLU A 57 17.55 -2.01 6.25
N LEU A 58 18.13 -3.19 6.50
CA LEU A 58 17.60 -4.46 6.00
C LEU A 58 16.18 -4.76 6.51
N VAL A 59 15.91 -4.54 7.80
CA VAL A 59 14.58 -4.79 8.38
C VAL A 59 13.55 -3.80 7.82
N LEU A 60 13.90 -2.51 7.71
CA LEU A 60 13.00 -1.49 7.15
C LEU A 60 12.70 -1.76 5.66
N GLN A 61 13.73 -2.05 4.84
CA GLN A 61 13.54 -2.41 3.43
C GLN A 61 12.64 -3.63 3.26
N ARG A 62 12.83 -4.67 4.08
CA ARG A 62 11.99 -5.89 4.04
C ARG A 62 10.57 -5.65 4.55
N SER A 63 10.38 -4.73 5.49
CA SER A 63 9.05 -4.34 5.98
C SER A 63 8.28 -3.58 4.90
N ASN A 64 8.93 -2.60 4.26
CA ASN A 64 8.33 -1.82 3.17
C ASN A 64 7.93 -2.72 1.98
N ALA A 65 8.83 -3.58 1.50
CA ALA A 65 8.53 -4.52 0.42
C ALA A 65 7.40 -5.51 0.77
N CYS A 66 7.20 -5.81 2.05
CA CYS A 66 6.08 -6.63 2.53
C CYS A 66 4.75 -5.86 2.49
N LEU A 67 4.75 -4.58 2.87
CA LEU A 67 3.58 -3.70 2.76
C LEU A 67 3.20 -3.42 1.29
N GLU A 68 4.19 -3.23 0.41
CA GLU A 68 3.97 -3.10 -1.04
C GLU A 68 3.32 -4.36 -1.62
N ALA A 69 3.83 -5.56 -1.28
CA ALA A 69 3.25 -6.83 -1.72
C ALA A 69 1.83 -7.09 -1.18
N MET A 70 1.52 -6.62 0.04
CA MET A 70 0.16 -6.66 0.59
C MET A 70 -0.80 -5.72 -0.18
N ASN A 71 -0.33 -4.52 -0.54
CA ASN A 71 -1.11 -3.53 -1.27
C ASN A 71 -1.33 -3.92 -2.76
N ASP A 72 -0.33 -4.55 -3.38
CA ASP A 72 -0.44 -5.17 -4.71
C ASP A 72 -1.49 -6.30 -4.71
N GLY A 73 -1.37 -7.25 -3.77
CA GLY A 73 -2.35 -8.33 -3.61
C GLY A 73 -3.79 -7.84 -3.38
N LEU A 74 -3.98 -6.76 -2.62
CA LEU A 74 -5.30 -6.15 -2.41
C LEU A 74 -5.91 -5.53 -3.68
N GLN A 75 -5.09 -4.94 -4.55
CA GLN A 75 -5.54 -4.38 -5.83
C GLN A 75 -6.03 -5.49 -6.76
N THR A 76 -5.25 -6.56 -6.97
CA THR A 76 -5.64 -7.67 -7.86
C THR A 76 -6.97 -8.34 -7.45
N VAL A 77 -7.22 -8.49 -6.15
CA VAL A 77 -8.50 -8.99 -5.60
C VAL A 77 -9.65 -8.02 -5.84
N SER A 78 -9.38 -6.71 -5.81
CA SER A 78 -10.38 -5.66 -6.05
C SER A 78 -10.78 -5.56 -7.53
N GLU A 79 -9.81 -5.65 -8.44
CA GLU A 79 -10.01 -5.64 -9.89
C GLU A 79 -10.80 -6.87 -10.37
N SER A 80 -10.50 -8.05 -9.80
CA SER A 80 -11.23 -9.30 -10.07
C SER A 80 -12.74 -9.18 -9.83
N ARG A 81 -13.17 -8.26 -8.96
CA ARG A 81 -14.58 -8.01 -8.62
C ARG A 81 -15.36 -7.17 -9.64
N VAL A 82 -14.69 -6.62 -10.66
CA VAL A 82 -15.30 -5.69 -11.64
C VAL A 82 -15.83 -6.41 -12.90
N VAL A 83 -15.38 -7.64 -13.18
CA VAL A 83 -15.66 -8.34 -14.45
C VAL A 83 -16.89 -9.26 -14.38
N VAL A 84 -18.08 -8.67 -14.13
CA VAL A 84 -19.37 -9.34 -14.43
C VAL A 84 -20.32 -8.35 -15.14
N ALA A 85 -20.07 -8.12 -16.43
CA ALA A 85 -21.03 -7.50 -17.34
C ALA A 85 -20.88 -8.07 -18.77
N PRO A 86 -21.48 -9.25 -19.07
CA PRO A 86 -21.43 -9.83 -20.41
C PRO A 86 -22.21 -9.02 -21.46
N ILE A 87 -21.46 -8.30 -22.30
CA ILE A 87 -21.58 -8.09 -23.76
C ILE A 87 -22.66 -8.92 -24.52
N PRO A 88 -23.19 -8.47 -25.70
CA PRO A 88 -22.68 -7.42 -26.62
C PRO A 88 -23.68 -6.23 -26.74
N ALA A 89 -24.00 -5.49 -27.83
CA ALA A 89 -23.72 -5.55 -29.28
C ALA A 89 -23.94 -4.17 -29.97
N LYS A 90 -23.97 -4.13 -31.33
CA LYS A 90 -24.35 -2.97 -32.17
C LYS A 90 -25.00 -3.41 -33.49
N THR A 91 -25.99 -2.65 -33.99
CA THR A 91 -26.13 -2.27 -35.42
C THR A 91 -27.12 -1.10 -35.59
N PRO A 92 -27.02 -0.26 -36.67
CA PRO A 92 -27.82 0.97 -36.77
C PRO A 92 -28.72 1.10 -38.03
N LYS A 93 -29.70 2.02 -37.94
CA LYS A 93 -30.54 2.64 -39.00
C LYS A 93 -31.53 1.75 -39.77
N LEU A 94 -32.78 2.26 -39.85
CA LEU A 94 -33.47 2.55 -41.12
C LEU A 94 -34.64 3.52 -40.87
N HIS A 95 -34.75 4.59 -41.68
CA HIS A 95 -35.97 5.40 -41.77
C HIS A 95 -36.86 4.81 -42.86
N PRO A 96 -38.15 4.54 -42.61
CA PRO A 96 -39.13 4.46 -43.69
C PRO A 96 -39.41 5.89 -44.20
N VAL A 97 -39.22 6.13 -45.49
CA VAL A 97 -39.66 7.38 -46.13
C VAL A 97 -41.18 7.33 -46.32
N SER A 98 -41.90 8.34 -45.82
CA SER A 98 -43.36 8.41 -45.98
C SER A 98 -43.71 9.10 -47.30
N ASN A 99 -43.95 8.30 -48.35
CA ASN A 99 -44.47 8.81 -49.62
C ASN A 99 -45.95 9.18 -49.47
N GLN A 100 -46.25 10.45 -49.20
CA GLN A 100 -47.60 11.00 -49.37
C GLN A 100 -47.68 11.75 -50.71
N PRO A 101 -48.39 11.23 -51.72
CA PRO A 101 -48.60 11.95 -52.97
C PRO A 101 -49.52 13.17 -52.74
N GLN A 102 -49.28 14.25 -53.47
CA GLN A 102 -50.15 15.42 -53.44
C GLN A 102 -51.37 15.22 -54.34
N ILE A 103 -52.54 15.66 -53.88
CA ILE A 103 -53.73 15.88 -54.71
C ILE A 103 -54.16 17.32 -54.47
N SER A 104 -54.23 18.10 -55.54
CA SER A 104 -54.46 19.55 -55.49
C SER A 104 -55.91 19.90 -55.16
N SER A 105 -56.11 20.88 -54.29
CA SER A 105 -57.41 21.54 -54.15
C SER A 105 -57.65 22.47 -55.34
N LEU A 106 -58.76 22.26 -56.04
CA LEU A 106 -59.32 23.18 -57.04
C LEU A 106 -60.81 23.36 -56.76
N LEU A 107 -61.15 24.46 -56.08
CA LEU A 107 -62.47 25.08 -55.97
C LEU A 107 -62.29 26.51 -55.43
#